data_AF-A0AAV8XLR3-F1
#
_entry.id   AF-A0AAV8XLR3-F1
#
_cell.length_a   1.000
_cell.length_b   1.000
_cell.length_c   1.000
_cell.angle_alpha   90.00
_cell.angle_beta   90.00
_cell.angle_gamma   90.00
#
_symmetry.space_group_name_H-M   'P 1'
#
loop_
_entity.id
_entity.type
_entity.pdbx_description
1 polymer ?
#
loop_
_entity_poly.entity_id
_entity_poly.type
_entity_poly.pdbx_seq_one_letter_code
_entity_poly.pdbx_strand_id
1 'polypeptide(L)'
;MKHSNWICLRDADGGKIFWQGSEDLSFPDIEHEARVPKNILKCRAVSREFNFSSKEQIEKFRLEQKVLFKGRCLEEWYFEFGFVMPESTNTWQSIMEAAPESQMMPASVLK
;
A
#
# COMPACT_ATOMS: atom_id res chain seq x y z
N MET A 1 0.81 -19.96 -5.97
CA MET A 1 -0.03 -18.77 -6.31
C MET A 1 -0.21 -17.92 -5.07
N LYS A 2 0.10 -16.61 -5.17
CA LYS A 2 -0.11 -15.61 -4.12
C LYS A 2 -1.31 -14.76 -4.50
N HIS A 3 -2.17 -14.42 -3.54
CA HIS A 3 -3.26 -13.46 -3.74
C HIS A 3 -3.39 -12.55 -2.53
N SER A 4 -3.78 -11.30 -2.77
CA SER A 4 -4.15 -10.34 -1.72
C SER A 4 -5.58 -10.59 -1.29
N ASN A 5 -5.80 -10.76 0.01
CA ASN A 5 -7.12 -11.05 0.59
C ASN A 5 -7.86 -9.75 0.94
N TRP A 6 -7.13 -8.80 1.51
CA TRP A 6 -7.63 -7.46 1.81
C TRP A 6 -6.47 -6.50 2.07
N ILE A 7 -6.74 -5.21 1.87
CA ILE A 7 -5.83 -4.10 2.18
C ILE A 7 -6.60 -3.07 2.99
N CYS A 8 -5.93 -2.45 3.96
CA CYS A 8 -6.46 -1.35 4.76
C CYS A 8 -5.42 -0.23 4.88
N LEU A 9 -5.88 1.01 4.71
CA LEU A 9 -5.11 2.24 4.91
C LEU A 9 -5.66 2.98 6.12
N ARG A 10 -4.78 3.30 7.08
CA ARG A 10 -5.12 3.98 8.32
C ARG A 10 -4.15 5.13 8.58
N ASP A 11 -4.61 6.13 9.31
CA ASP A 11 -3.73 7.12 9.92
C ASP A 11 -2.75 6.41 10.88
N ALA A 12 -1.45 6.64 10.71
CA ALA A 12 -0.45 6.00 11.58
C ALA A 12 -0.49 6.56 13.01
N ASP A 13 -0.92 7.81 13.18
CA ASP A 13 -0.92 8.48 14.49
C ASP A 13 -2.24 8.28 15.24
N GLY A 14 -3.38 8.46 14.55
CA GLY A 14 -4.71 8.39 15.16
C GLY A 14 -5.46 7.07 14.96
N GLY A 15 -4.95 6.15 14.13
CA GLY A 15 -5.60 4.87 13.81
C GLY A 15 -6.88 4.96 12.97
N LYS A 16 -7.29 6.17 12.56
CA LYS A 16 -8.48 6.38 11.71
C LYS A 16 -8.33 5.63 10.39
N ILE A 17 -9.32 4.79 10.05
CA ILE A 17 -9.36 4.10 8.77
C ILE A 17 -9.76 5.08 7.67
N PHE A 18 -8.97 5.14 6.59
CA PHE A 18 -9.27 5.92 5.39
C PHE A 18 -9.87 5.08 4.29
N TRP A 19 -9.38 3.85 4.12
CA TRP A 19 -9.81 2.97 3.05
C TRP A 19 -9.61 1.52 3.42
N GLN A 20 -10.49 0.66 2.94
CA GLN A 20 -10.38 -0.79 3.05
C GLN A 20 -10.96 -1.41 1.77
N GLY A 21 -10.27 -2.41 1.23
CA GLY A 21 -10.72 -3.18 0.08
C GLY A 21 -10.41 -4.65 0.27
N SER A 22 -11.28 -5.51 -0.26
CA SER A 22 -11.12 -6.97 -0.27
C SER A 22 -10.83 -7.53 -1.67
N GLU A 23 -10.59 -6.64 -2.64
CA GLU A 23 -10.21 -7.02 -4.00
C GLU A 23 -8.72 -7.37 -4.05
N ASP A 24 -8.35 -8.32 -4.90
CA ASP A 24 -6.96 -8.69 -5.11
C ASP A 24 -6.26 -7.68 -6.04
N LEU A 25 -5.76 -6.61 -5.45
CA LEU A 25 -5.00 -5.56 -6.14
C LEU A 25 -3.60 -6.01 -6.61
N SER A 26 -3.24 -7.29 -6.45
CA SER A 26 -1.96 -7.84 -6.92
C SER A 26 -2.03 -8.50 -8.30
N PHE A 27 -3.24 -8.59 -8.89
CA PHE A 27 -3.42 -9.16 -10.22
C PHE A 27 -2.84 -8.22 -11.31
N PRO A 28 -1.89 -8.67 -12.14
CA PRO A 28 -1.07 -7.76 -12.98
C PRO A 28 -1.74 -7.32 -14.28
N ASP A 29 -2.71 -8.08 -14.80
CA ASP A 29 -3.20 -7.90 -16.18
C ASP A 29 -4.29 -6.83 -16.30
N ILE A 30 -4.66 -6.18 -15.19
CA ILE A 30 -5.69 -5.14 -15.16
C ILE A 30 -5.21 -3.93 -14.37
N GLU A 31 -5.74 -2.77 -14.73
CA GLU A 31 -5.64 -1.57 -13.91
C GLU A 31 -6.72 -1.62 -12.83
N HIS A 32 -6.31 -1.41 -11.57
CA HIS A 32 -7.23 -1.40 -10.43
C HIS A 32 -7.50 0.03 -9.96
N GLU A 33 -8.72 0.30 -9.49
CA GLU A 33 -9.13 1.60 -8.97
C GLU A 33 -9.36 1.55 -7.45
N ALA A 34 -8.76 2.49 -6.70
CA ALA A 34 -9.05 2.68 -5.28
C ALA A 34 -9.49 4.12 -5.00
N ARG A 35 -10.68 4.30 -4.42
CA ARG A 35 -11.21 5.61 -4.04
C ARG A 35 -10.88 5.95 -2.60
N VAL A 36 -9.80 6.70 -2.41
CA VAL A 36 -9.30 7.07 -1.08
C VAL A 36 -9.71 8.51 -0.72
N PRO A 37 -10.15 8.80 0.51
CA PRO A 37 -10.48 10.14 0.95
C PRO A 37 -9.30 11.12 0.86
N LYS A 38 -9.53 12.32 0.30
CA LYS A 38 -8.48 13.35 0.09
C LYS A 38 -7.74 13.78 1.35
N ASN A 39 -8.38 13.68 2.52
CA ASN A 39 -7.76 14.04 3.79
C ASN A 39 -6.65 13.07 4.23
N ILE A 40 -6.48 11.93 3.57
CA ILE A 40 -5.31 11.06 3.79
C ILE A 40 -3.99 11.79 3.49
N LEU A 41 -4.00 12.74 2.55
CA LEU A 41 -2.82 13.54 2.18
C LEU A 41 -2.37 14.51 3.28
N LYS A 42 -3.17 14.65 4.35
CA LYS A 42 -2.84 15.47 5.53
C LYS A 42 -2.19 14.64 6.64
N CYS A 43 -2.13 13.32 6.50
CA CYS A 43 -1.48 12.47 7.48
C CYS A 43 0.03 12.66 7.42
N ARG A 44 0.66 12.72 8.59
CA ARG A 44 2.12 12.67 8.70
C ARG A 44 2.66 11.32 8.20
N ALA A 45 1.92 10.25 8.46
CA ALA A 45 2.21 8.92 7.95
C ALA A 45 0.92 8.10 7.81
N VAL A 46 0.90 7.19 6.84
CA VAL A 46 -0.18 6.24 6.60
C VAL A 46 0.32 4.85 6.94
N SER A 47 -0.39 4.15 7.82
CA SER A 47 -0.21 2.73 8.03
C SER A 47 -0.99 1.95 6.99
N ARG A 48 -0.31 1.10 6.23
CA ARG A 48 -0.92 0.12 5.33
C ARG A 48 -0.81 -1.25 5.96
N GLU A 49 -1.95 -1.91 6.13
CA GLU A 49 -2.00 -3.34 6.38
C GLU A 49 -2.51 -4.05 5.15
N PHE A 50 -1.94 -5.19 4.82
CA PHE A 50 -2.55 -6.08 3.87
C PHE A 50 -2.36 -7.52 4.27
N ASN A 51 -3.39 -8.31 3.99
CA ASN A 51 -3.41 -9.73 4.25
C ASN A 51 -3.27 -10.46 2.93
N PHE A 52 -2.40 -11.45 2.90
CA PHE A 52 -2.13 -12.24 1.71
C PHE A 52 -1.93 -13.69 2.09
N SER A 53 -2.26 -14.57 1.14
CA SER A 53 -1.98 -15.99 1.25
C SER A 53 -0.97 -16.40 0.17
N SER A 54 -0.09 -17.34 0.51
CA SER A 54 0.84 -17.94 -0.46
C SER A 54 0.78 -19.46 -0.34
N LYS A 55 0.56 -20.14 -1.47
CA LYS A 55 0.74 -21.59 -1.54
C LYS A 55 2.23 -22.00 -1.49
N GLU A 56 3.09 -21.17 -2.09
CA GLU A 56 4.52 -21.45 -2.19
C GLU A 56 5.29 -20.81 -1.02
N GLN A 57 6.42 -21.40 -0.68
CA GLN A 57 7.42 -20.76 0.17
C GLN A 57 8.07 -19.57 -0.56
N ILE A 58 8.38 -18.50 0.18
CA ILE A 58 9.12 -17.35 -0.36
C ILE A 58 10.22 -16.98 0.63
N GLU A 59 11.49 -17.04 0.21
CA GLU A 59 12.63 -16.75 1.11
C GLU A 59 12.69 -15.29 1.56
N LYS A 60 12.46 -14.36 0.62
CA LYS A 60 12.64 -12.93 0.83
C LYS A 60 11.53 -12.14 0.15
N PHE A 61 10.31 -12.31 0.64
CA PHE A 61 9.16 -11.57 0.13
C PHE A 61 9.31 -10.08 0.44
N ARG A 62 9.17 -9.25 -0.60
CA ARG A 62 9.37 -7.79 -0.56
C ARG A 62 8.48 -7.09 -1.59
N LEU A 63 8.28 -5.80 -1.40
CA LEU A 63 7.55 -4.92 -2.31
C LEU A 63 8.40 -3.70 -2.66
N GLU A 64 8.46 -3.41 -3.96
CA GLU A 64 8.96 -2.14 -4.50
C GLU A 64 7.75 -1.42 -5.07
N GLN A 65 7.43 -0.24 -4.55
CA GLN A 65 6.24 0.51 -4.95
C GLN A 65 6.65 1.89 -5.45
N LYS A 66 6.18 2.24 -6.65
CA LYS A 66 6.40 3.57 -7.25
C LYS A 66 5.10 4.34 -7.29
N VAL A 67 5.13 5.59 -6.86
CA VAL A 67 4.01 6.52 -6.98
C VAL A 67 4.26 7.40 -8.19
N LEU A 68 3.40 7.26 -9.22
CA LEU A 68 3.52 8.03 -10.44
C LEU A 68 2.42 9.09 -10.52
N PHE A 69 2.79 10.30 -10.96
CA PHE A 69 1.85 11.33 -11.36
C PHE A 69 2.18 11.81 -12.78
N LYS A 70 1.22 11.65 -13.69
CA LYS A 70 1.39 11.98 -15.12
C LYS A 70 2.67 11.37 -15.72
N GLY A 71 2.93 10.11 -15.39
CA GLY A 71 4.10 9.35 -15.85
C GLY A 71 5.43 9.71 -15.19
N ARG A 72 5.46 10.70 -14.28
CA ARG A 72 6.65 11.04 -13.50
C ARG A 72 6.62 10.32 -12.16
N CYS A 73 7.72 9.65 -11.80
CA CYS A 73 7.87 9.04 -10.48
C CYS A 73 8.08 10.13 -9.44
N LEU A 74 7.21 10.18 -8.43
CA LEU A 74 7.29 11.11 -7.32
C LEU A 74 8.01 10.48 -6.13
N GLU A 75 7.65 9.24 -5.82
CA GLU A 75 8.18 8.49 -4.68
C GLU A 75 8.43 7.04 -5.06
N GLU A 76 9.46 6.45 -4.45
CA GLU A 76 9.74 5.03 -4.50
C GLU A 76 9.89 4.51 -3.07
N TRP A 77 9.16 3.45 -2.75
CA TRP A 77 9.19 2.81 -1.45
C TRP A 77 9.61 1.37 -1.56
N TYR A 78 10.40 0.92 -0.58
CA TYR A 78 10.95 -0.42 -0.50
C TYR A 78 10.53 -1.01 0.85
N PHE A 79 9.78 -2.11 0.79
CA PHE A 79 9.28 -2.80 1.97
C PHE A 79 9.73 -4.26 1.95
N GLU A 80 10.22 -4.78 3.08
CA GLU A 80 10.63 -6.18 3.22
C GLU A 80 9.74 -6.87 4.26
N PHE A 81 9.15 -8.00 3.87
CA PHE A 81 8.44 -8.90 4.78
C PHE A 81 9.36 -10.01 5.27
N GLY A 82 10.20 -10.54 4.37
CA GLY A 82 11.10 -11.65 4.65
C GLY A 82 10.47 -13.00 4.30
N PHE A 83 10.72 -13.99 5.14
CA PHE A 83 10.33 -15.38 4.88
C PHE A 83 8.81 -15.58 4.94
N VAL A 84 8.25 -16.29 3.96
CA VAL A 84 6.84 -16.71 3.90
C VAL A 84 6.79 -18.23 3.83
N MET A 85 6.12 -18.85 4.81
CA MET A 85 5.86 -20.28 4.81
C MET A 85 4.93 -20.69 3.67
N PRO A 86 5.10 -21.90 3.10
CA PRO A 86 4.11 -22.44 2.16
C PRO A 86 2.75 -22.60 2.85
N GLU A 87 1.68 -22.50 2.07
CA GLU A 87 0.27 -22.58 2.51
C GLU A 87 -0.11 -21.65 3.68
N SER A 88 0.61 -20.53 3.84
CA SER A 88 0.38 -19.60 4.94
C SER A 88 -0.50 -18.41 4.53
N THR A 89 -1.14 -17.81 5.53
CA THR A 89 -1.84 -16.53 5.42
C THR A 89 -1.24 -15.55 6.42
N ASN A 90 -0.82 -14.39 5.95
CA ASN A 90 -0.06 -13.43 6.74
C ASN A 90 -0.71 -12.06 6.63
N THR A 91 -0.65 -11.30 7.73
CA THR A 91 -0.97 -9.88 7.74
C THR A 91 0.33 -9.10 7.86
N TRP A 92 0.58 -8.20 6.91
CA TRP A 92 1.77 -7.36 6.89
C TRP A 92 1.39 -5.89 7.02
N GLN A 93 1.93 -5.22 8.04
CA GLN A 93 1.84 -3.79 8.24
C GLN A 93 3.11 -3.08 7.72
N SER A 94 2.93 -2.01 6.97
CA SER A 94 4.00 -1.11 6.49
C SER A 94 3.61 0.34 6.82
N ILE A 95 4.60 1.19 7.10
CA ILE A 95 4.38 2.63 7.31
C ILE A 95 4.88 3.39 6.08
N MET A 96 4.06 4.28 5.54
CA MET A 96 4.40 5.22 4.48
C MET A 96 4.43 6.61 5.10
N GLU A 97 5.63 7.17 5.26
CA GLU A 97 5.79 8.54 5.77
C GLU A 97 5.53 9.56 4.66
N ALA A 98 4.82 10.63 5.00
CA ALA A 98 4.59 11.70 4.04
C ALA A 98 5.88 12.48 3.79
N ALA A 99 6.09 12.88 2.54
CA ALA A 99 7.07 13.91 2.22
C ALA A 99 6.74 15.22 2.97
N PRO A 100 7.74 16.09 3.20
CA PRO A 100 7.52 17.41 3.79
C PRO A 100 6.37 18.16 3.09
N GLU A 101 5.58 18.92 3.83
CA GLU A 101 4.39 19.61 3.30
C GLU A 101 4.70 20.51 2.09
N SER A 102 5.90 21.11 2.05
CA SER A 102 6.38 21.92 0.92
C SER A 102 6.53 21.15 -0.39
N GLN A 103 6.61 19.81 -0.35
CA GLN A 103 6.72 18.91 -1.49
C GLN A 103 5.40 18.20 -1.82
N MET A 104 4.40 18.33 -0.94
CA MET A 104 3.09 17.70 -1.13
C MET A 104 2.25 18.45 -2.16
N MET A 105 1.73 17.72 -3.14
CA MET A 105 0.83 18.30 -4.13
C MET A 105 -0.61 18.40 -3.59
N PRO A 106 -1.33 19.50 -3.87
CA PRO A 106 -2.73 19.62 -3.47
C PRO A 106 -3.60 18.53 -4.10
N ALA A 107 -4.59 18.03 -3.35
CA ALA A 107 -5.55 17.03 -3.83
C ALA A 107 -6.32 17.44 -5.10
N SER A 108 -6.44 18.75 -5.38
CA SER A 108 -7.05 19.26 -6.61
C SER A 108 -6.21 19.03 -7.86
N VAL A 109 -4.89 18.89 -7.70
CA VAL A 109 -3.93 18.63 -8.78
C VAL A 109 -3.85 17.14 -9.11
N LEU A 110 -4.15 16.27 -8.13
CA LEU A 110 -4.16 14.80 -8.23
C LEU A 110 -5.44 14.22 -8.87
N LYS A 111 -6.20 15.02 -9.63
CA LYS A 111 -7.41 14.58 -10.32
C LYS A 111 -7.09 13.92 -11.67
#